data_AF-A0A2N7JAR8-F1
#
_entry.id   AF-A0A2N7JAR8-F1
#
_cell.length_a   1.000
_cell.length_b   1.000
_cell.length_c   1.000
_cell.angle_alpha   90.00
_cell.angle_beta   90.00
_cell.angle_gamma   90.00
#
_symmetry.space_group_name_H-M   'P 1'
#
loop_
_entity.id
_entity.type
_entity.pdbx_description
1 polymer ?
#
loop_
_entity_poly.entity_id
_entity_poly.type
_entity_poly.pdbx_seq_one_letter_code
_entity_poly.pdbx_strand_id
1 'polypeptide(L)'
;MSNEMKIMLANPRGFCAGVDRAISIVERALEMYQPPIYVRHEVVHNRFVVEGLKQRGAIFVEELSEVPDDNIVIFSAHGVSQAVRKEAKERDLTVFDATCPLVTKVHMEVARASRKHMEVVLIGHAGHPEVEGTMGQYASKTGGMYLVERPEDVQNLVVNDPTNLHYVSQTTLSVDETADVIEELRRVFPQIQGPRKDDICYATQNRQDAVRDMANDVDVVIVVGSKNSSNSTRLKELAEKLGTPGYLTDCPEDIQTEWVEGKKKIGVTAGASAPEELVNQILDRIRELGATEVEEIQGREENMFFEVPKELQIKQVD
;
A
#
# COMPACT_ATOMS: atom_id res chain seq x y z
N MET A 1 -25.46 24.76 25.12
CA MET A 1 -25.36 23.60 24.23
C MET A 1 -24.00 23.00 24.49
N SER A 2 -23.94 21.78 25.00
CA SER A 2 -22.66 21.13 25.29
C SER A 2 -21.85 21.08 24.00
N ASN A 3 -20.63 21.61 24.06
CA ASN A 3 -19.72 21.67 22.93
C ASN A 3 -18.98 20.33 22.85
N GLU A 4 -19.75 19.23 22.72
CA GLU A 4 -19.22 17.88 22.77
C GLU A 4 -18.50 17.55 21.45
N MET A 5 -17.20 17.28 21.59
CA MET A 5 -16.36 16.79 20.51
C MET A 5 -16.64 15.30 20.29
N LYS A 6 -16.87 14.91 19.04
CA LYS A 6 -17.12 13.53 18.63
C LYS A 6 -16.06 13.06 17.65
N ILE A 7 -15.72 11.79 17.70
CA ILE A 7 -14.89 11.14 16.69
C ILE A 7 -15.79 10.40 15.70
N MET A 8 -15.64 10.71 14.42
CA MET A 8 -16.25 9.97 13.33
C MET A 8 -15.20 9.01 12.77
N LEU A 9 -15.44 7.71 12.87
CA LEU A 9 -14.47 6.69 12.50
C LEU A 9 -14.82 6.09 11.13
N ALA A 10 -13.92 6.21 10.17
CA ALA A 10 -14.13 5.70 8.82
C ALA A 10 -14.20 4.17 8.78
N ASN A 11 -15.00 3.64 7.85
CA ASN A 11 -15.07 2.22 7.55
C ASN A 11 -15.18 2.03 6.02
N PRO A 12 -14.31 1.25 5.36
CA PRO A 12 -13.17 0.52 5.95
C PRO A 12 -11.98 1.42 6.28
N ARG A 13 -11.13 0.93 7.19
CA ARG A 13 -9.86 1.54 7.63
C ARG A 13 -8.87 0.43 8.00
N GLY A 14 -7.59 0.79 8.19
CA GLY A 14 -6.59 -0.11 8.77
C GLY A 14 -6.21 -1.25 7.82
N PHE A 15 -5.84 -2.42 8.35
CA PHE A 15 -5.29 -3.54 7.58
C PHE A 15 -6.15 -4.00 6.39
N CYS A 16 -5.50 -4.25 5.25
CA CYS A 16 -6.09 -4.98 4.12
C CYS A 16 -5.61 -6.44 4.08
N ALA A 17 -6.24 -7.28 3.26
CA ALA A 17 -5.93 -8.70 3.15
C ALA A 17 -4.47 -8.99 2.78
N GLY A 18 -3.86 -8.12 1.94
CA GLY A 18 -2.46 -8.27 1.54
C GLY A 18 -1.47 -7.98 2.67
N VAL A 19 -1.77 -6.95 3.47
CA VAL A 19 -0.96 -6.56 4.64
C VAL A 19 -1.07 -7.61 5.74
N ASP A 20 -2.29 -8.05 6.07
CA ASP A 20 -2.53 -9.09 7.09
C ASP A 20 -1.77 -10.38 6.76
N ARG A 21 -1.86 -10.83 5.49
CA ARG A 21 -1.08 -11.97 4.99
C ARG A 21 0.43 -11.75 5.13
N ALA A 22 0.94 -10.57 4.76
CA ALA A 22 2.37 -10.33 4.74
C ALA A 22 2.98 -10.29 6.15
N ILE A 23 2.29 -9.65 7.09
CA ILE A 23 2.66 -9.65 8.51
C ILE A 23 2.63 -11.09 9.04
N SER A 24 1.52 -11.81 8.81
CA SER A 24 1.37 -13.21 9.23
C SER A 24 2.49 -14.12 8.70
N ILE A 25 2.99 -13.89 7.49
CA ILE A 25 4.12 -14.65 6.93
C ILE A 25 5.40 -14.44 7.76
N VAL A 26 5.70 -13.20 8.15
CA VAL A 26 6.89 -12.91 8.97
C VAL A 26 6.72 -13.46 10.38
N GLU A 27 5.55 -13.26 11.00
CA GLU A 27 5.27 -13.74 12.35
C GLU A 27 5.38 -15.26 12.45
N ARG A 28 4.78 -15.99 11.50
CA ARG A 28 4.85 -17.45 11.48
C ARG A 28 6.24 -17.96 11.15
N ALA A 29 7.00 -17.27 10.31
CA ALA A 29 8.40 -17.61 10.09
C ALA A 29 9.22 -17.48 11.38
N LEU A 30 8.99 -16.41 12.17
CA LEU A 30 9.64 -16.22 13.47
C LEU A 30 9.21 -17.24 14.53
N GLU A 31 7.99 -17.79 14.43
CA GLU A 31 7.49 -18.83 15.34
C GLU A 31 8.02 -20.23 14.97
N MET A 32 8.15 -20.52 13.67
CA MET A 32 8.51 -21.85 13.17
C MET A 32 10.02 -22.07 13.01
N TYR A 33 10.79 -21.00 12.80
CA TYR A 33 12.22 -21.06 12.54
C TYR A 33 12.99 -20.21 13.56
N GLN A 34 14.26 -20.56 13.79
CA GLN A 34 15.10 -19.79 14.70
C GLN A 34 15.46 -18.43 14.06
N PRO A 35 15.29 -17.30 14.78
CA PRO A 35 15.81 -16.02 14.33
C PRO A 35 17.33 -16.05 14.08
N PRO A 36 17.86 -15.18 13.18
CA PRO A 36 17.15 -14.10 12.51
C PRO A 36 16.32 -14.54 11.29
N ILE A 37 15.22 -13.84 11.03
CA ILE A 37 14.47 -13.93 9.77
C ILE A 37 14.70 -12.64 9.00
N TYR A 38 15.27 -12.74 7.79
CA TYR A 38 15.55 -11.56 6.98
C TYR A 38 14.32 -11.16 6.18
N VAL A 39 14.09 -9.87 6.04
CA VAL A 39 13.01 -9.31 5.21
C VAL A 39 13.61 -8.27 4.28
N ARG A 40 13.41 -8.43 2.97
CA ARG A 40 13.89 -7.46 1.98
C ARG A 40 12.92 -6.29 1.90
N HIS A 41 13.40 -5.11 2.26
CA HIS A 41 12.66 -3.89 2.60
C HIS A 41 11.69 -4.09 3.76
N GLU A 42 11.10 -3.01 4.27
CA GLU A 42 9.98 -3.09 5.21
C GLU A 42 8.85 -3.98 4.64
N VAL A 43 8.36 -4.95 5.44
CA VAL A 43 7.32 -5.89 4.99
C VAL A 43 6.07 -5.16 4.54
N VAL A 44 5.75 -4.07 5.24
CA VAL A 44 4.73 -3.05 4.96
C VAL A 44 5.25 -1.70 5.45
N HIS A 45 4.85 -0.60 4.83
CA HIS A 45 5.23 0.75 5.28
C HIS A 45 4.44 1.19 6.51
N ASN A 46 4.81 0.66 7.68
CA ASN A 46 4.31 1.08 8.98
C ASN A 46 5.35 0.86 10.08
N ARG A 47 5.79 1.94 10.71
CA ARG A 47 6.85 1.92 11.73
C ARG A 47 6.50 1.05 12.93
N PHE A 48 5.26 1.12 13.43
CA PHE A 48 4.83 0.32 14.59
C PHE A 48 4.96 -1.18 14.30
N VAL A 49 4.51 -1.62 13.13
CA VAL A 49 4.61 -3.02 12.69
C VAL A 49 6.07 -3.44 12.53
N VAL A 50 6.89 -2.63 11.84
CA VAL A 50 8.30 -2.92 11.58
C VAL A 50 9.10 -3.06 12.88
N GLU A 51 8.94 -2.12 13.81
CA GLU A 51 9.63 -2.17 15.10
C GLU A 51 9.18 -3.36 15.97
N GLY A 52 7.88 -3.70 15.96
CA GLY A 52 7.37 -4.91 16.63
C GLY A 52 7.99 -6.20 16.10
N LEU A 53 8.14 -6.32 14.78
CA LEU A 53 8.79 -7.47 14.14
C LEU A 53 10.30 -7.53 14.42
N LYS A 54 10.99 -6.38 14.44
CA LYS A 54 12.42 -6.31 14.81
C LYS A 54 12.66 -6.83 16.22
N GLN A 55 11.82 -6.42 17.18
CA GLN A 55 11.91 -6.87 18.57
C GLN A 55 11.73 -8.39 18.72
N ARG A 56 11.02 -9.03 17.78
CA ARG A 56 10.83 -10.49 17.72
C ARG A 56 11.93 -11.24 16.97
N GLY A 57 12.89 -10.54 16.36
CA GLY A 57 14.03 -11.14 15.66
C GLY A 57 14.02 -11.04 14.13
N ALA A 58 13.12 -10.23 13.54
CA ALA A 58 13.21 -9.90 12.11
C ALA A 58 14.35 -8.90 11.85
N ILE A 59 15.09 -9.10 10.76
CA ILE A 59 16.12 -8.17 10.28
C ILE A 59 15.70 -7.65 8.90
N PHE A 60 15.45 -6.35 8.80
CA PHE A 60 15.10 -5.70 7.54
C PHE A 60 16.38 -5.26 6.83
N VAL A 61 16.52 -5.63 5.56
CA VAL A 61 17.68 -5.31 4.70
C VAL A 61 17.20 -4.63 3.41
N GLU A 62 18.06 -3.83 2.79
CA GLU A 62 17.74 -3.22 1.50
C GLU A 62 18.04 -4.20 0.36
N GLU A 63 19.20 -4.84 0.41
CA GLU A 63 19.67 -5.75 -0.63
C GLU A 63 19.92 -7.17 -0.13
N LEU A 64 19.77 -8.13 -1.05
CA LEU A 64 19.97 -9.53 -0.72
C LEU A 64 21.41 -9.81 -0.30
N SER A 65 22.40 -9.10 -0.85
CA SER A 65 23.81 -9.24 -0.44
C SER A 65 24.08 -9.04 1.06
N GLU A 66 23.17 -8.42 1.79
CA GLU A 66 23.26 -8.23 3.26
C GLU A 66 22.76 -9.46 4.04
N VAL A 67 22.01 -10.35 3.39
CA VAL A 67 21.52 -11.62 3.95
C VAL A 67 22.65 -12.65 3.86
N PRO A 68 23.09 -13.31 4.93
CA PRO A 68 24.03 -14.43 4.84
C PRO A 68 23.42 -15.62 4.08
N ASP A 69 24.27 -16.47 3.49
CA ASP A 69 23.81 -17.71 2.85
C ASP A 69 23.08 -18.63 3.86
N ASP A 70 22.33 -19.62 3.37
CA ASP A 70 21.57 -20.60 4.17
C ASP A 70 20.51 -20.01 5.12
N ASN A 71 20.15 -18.73 4.96
CA ASN A 71 19.14 -18.05 5.77
C ASN A 71 17.78 -17.95 5.05
N ILE A 72 16.76 -17.64 5.85
CA ILE A 72 15.42 -17.37 5.36
C ILE A 72 15.31 -15.88 5.01
N VAL A 73 14.84 -15.61 3.81
CA VAL A 73 14.49 -14.25 3.36
C VAL A 73 13.02 -14.16 2.97
N ILE A 74 12.38 -13.08 3.37
CA ILE A 74 11.00 -12.77 3.04
C ILE A 74 10.97 -11.55 2.12
N PHE A 75 10.34 -11.65 0.96
CA PHE A 75 10.07 -10.49 0.12
C PHE A 75 8.84 -9.74 0.65
N SER A 76 8.92 -8.40 0.74
CA SER A 76 7.83 -7.55 1.25
C SER A 76 6.54 -7.63 0.42
N ALA A 77 5.45 -7.09 0.97
CA ALA A 77 4.13 -7.06 0.32
C ALA A 77 4.12 -6.31 -1.02
N HIS A 78 5.04 -5.37 -1.20
CA HIS A 78 5.19 -4.52 -2.39
C HIS A 78 5.75 -5.29 -3.60
N GLY A 79 6.32 -6.47 -3.38
CA GLY A 79 6.93 -7.28 -4.41
C GLY A 79 8.32 -6.86 -4.84
N VAL A 80 8.92 -7.69 -5.68
CA VAL A 80 10.32 -7.57 -6.13
C VAL A 80 10.47 -7.88 -7.61
N SER A 81 11.52 -7.34 -8.22
CA SER A 81 11.88 -7.55 -9.62
C SER A 81 12.27 -9.00 -9.93
N GLN A 82 12.28 -9.37 -11.22
CA GLN A 82 12.80 -10.68 -11.64
C GLN A 82 14.29 -10.86 -11.35
N ALA A 83 15.06 -9.76 -11.35
CA ALA A 83 16.49 -9.79 -11.02
C ALA A 83 16.72 -10.21 -9.56
N VAL A 84 15.98 -9.60 -8.62
CA VAL A 84 16.06 -9.95 -7.19
C VAL A 84 15.63 -11.40 -6.95
N ARG A 85 14.56 -11.86 -7.62
CA ARG A 85 14.12 -13.27 -7.54
C ARG A 85 15.18 -14.24 -8.04
N LYS A 86 15.85 -13.88 -9.13
CA LYS A 86 16.93 -14.69 -9.71
C LYS A 86 18.15 -14.74 -8.78
N GLU A 87 18.55 -13.61 -8.20
CA GLU A 87 19.64 -13.54 -7.23
C GLU A 87 19.38 -14.44 -6.01
N ALA A 88 18.19 -14.35 -5.40
CA ALA A 88 17.84 -15.20 -4.26
C ALA A 88 17.95 -16.70 -4.59
N LYS A 89 17.53 -17.08 -5.82
CA LYS A 89 17.63 -18.46 -6.31
C LYS A 89 19.08 -18.88 -6.58
N GLU A 90 19.90 -18.00 -7.15
CA GLU A 90 21.32 -18.29 -7.41
C GLU A 90 22.13 -18.44 -6.12
N ARG A 91 21.68 -17.80 -5.04
CA ARG A 91 22.25 -17.91 -3.70
C ARG A 91 21.66 -19.04 -2.84
N ASP A 92 20.74 -19.84 -3.40
CA ASP A 92 20.06 -20.95 -2.70
C ASP A 92 19.42 -20.53 -1.36
N LEU A 93 18.93 -19.29 -1.27
CA LEU A 93 18.24 -18.81 -0.07
C LEU A 93 16.87 -19.48 0.07
N THR A 94 16.44 -19.71 1.32
CA THR A 94 15.07 -20.12 1.59
C THR A 94 14.15 -18.91 1.51
N VAL A 95 13.31 -18.83 0.48
CA VAL A 95 12.48 -17.64 0.22
C VAL A 95 11.02 -17.88 0.57
N PHE A 96 10.43 -16.99 1.38
CA PHE A 96 8.98 -16.83 1.45
C PHE A 96 8.54 -15.53 0.76
N ASP A 97 7.57 -15.63 -0.15
CA ASP A 97 7.11 -14.47 -0.89
C ASP A 97 5.84 -13.88 -0.29
N ALA A 98 5.99 -12.76 0.42
CA ALA A 98 4.88 -12.03 1.00
C ALA A 98 4.22 -11.03 0.02
N THR A 99 4.67 -10.95 -1.24
CA THR A 99 4.06 -10.08 -2.27
C THR A 99 2.54 -10.24 -2.26
N CYS A 100 1.83 -9.12 -2.21
CA CYS A 100 0.38 -9.12 -2.26
C CYS A 100 -0.10 -9.80 -3.57
N PRO A 101 -1.09 -10.71 -3.53
CA PRO A 101 -1.64 -11.32 -4.75
C PRO A 101 -2.14 -10.31 -5.78
N LEU A 102 -2.61 -9.13 -5.35
CA LEU A 102 -3.06 -8.06 -6.24
C LEU A 102 -1.89 -7.35 -6.94
N VAL A 103 -0.73 -7.22 -6.28
CA VAL A 103 0.52 -6.77 -6.93
C VAL A 103 1.04 -7.84 -7.91
N THR A 104 0.98 -9.11 -7.50
CA THR A 104 1.37 -10.24 -8.37
C THR A 104 0.54 -10.29 -9.65
N LYS A 105 -0.75 -9.94 -9.60
CA LYS A 105 -1.59 -9.79 -10.79
C LYS A 105 -0.98 -8.80 -11.78
N VAL A 106 -0.61 -7.61 -11.33
CA VAL A 106 0.00 -6.56 -12.17
C VAL A 106 1.34 -7.05 -12.74
N HIS A 107 2.18 -7.67 -11.90
CA HIS A 107 3.44 -8.28 -12.35
C HIS A 107 3.25 -9.27 -13.51
N MET A 108 2.21 -10.11 -13.43
CA MET A 108 1.90 -11.11 -14.45
C MET A 108 1.41 -10.48 -15.77
N GLU A 109 0.71 -9.35 -15.70
CA GLU A 109 0.30 -8.58 -16.88
C GLU A 109 1.51 -7.95 -17.58
N VAL A 110 2.41 -7.30 -16.83
CA VAL A 110 3.67 -6.75 -17.35
C VAL A 110 4.55 -7.83 -17.96
N ALA A 111 4.76 -8.95 -17.26
CA ALA A 111 5.53 -10.08 -17.78
C ALA A 111 4.92 -10.68 -19.06
N ARG A 112 3.58 -10.68 -19.18
CA ARG A 112 2.88 -11.14 -20.40
C ARG A 112 3.08 -10.18 -21.56
N ALA A 113 2.98 -8.87 -21.33
CA ALA A 113 3.25 -7.86 -22.35
C ALA A 113 4.71 -7.92 -22.82
N SER A 114 5.65 -8.07 -21.87
CA SER A 114 7.07 -8.26 -22.17
C SER A 114 7.33 -9.47 -23.07
N ARG A 115 6.70 -10.63 -22.81
CA ARG A 115 6.84 -11.82 -23.68
C ARG A 115 6.32 -11.61 -25.10
N LYS A 116 5.44 -10.63 -25.31
CA LYS A 116 4.87 -10.27 -26.62
C LYS A 116 5.58 -9.08 -27.27
N HIS A 117 6.67 -8.57 -26.65
CA HIS A 117 7.35 -7.35 -27.07
C HIS A 117 6.43 -6.12 -27.15
N MET A 118 5.31 -6.16 -26.43
CA MET A 118 4.34 -5.07 -26.35
C MET A 118 4.87 -4.03 -25.37
N GLU A 119 4.81 -2.76 -25.74
CA GLU A 119 5.26 -1.66 -24.89
C GLU A 119 4.29 -1.47 -23.72
N VAL A 120 4.80 -1.07 -22.55
CA VAL A 120 4.00 -0.90 -21.33
C VAL A 120 4.28 0.45 -20.68
N VAL A 121 3.22 1.16 -20.33
CA VAL A 121 3.27 2.37 -19.49
C VAL A 121 2.77 2.01 -18.09
N LEU A 122 3.62 2.12 -17.08
CA LEU A 122 3.21 2.06 -15.68
C LEU A 122 2.87 3.46 -15.19
N ILE A 123 1.68 3.60 -14.62
CA ILE A 123 1.29 4.77 -13.84
C ILE A 123 1.72 4.50 -12.39
N GLY A 124 2.59 5.31 -11.81
CA GLY A 124 3.10 5.07 -10.47
C GLY A 124 4.14 6.10 -10.03
N HIS A 125 4.54 6.07 -8.76
CA HIS A 125 5.54 7.00 -8.23
C HIS A 125 6.97 6.45 -8.35
N ALA A 126 7.87 7.24 -8.94
CA ALA A 126 9.27 6.85 -9.06
C ALA A 126 9.92 6.58 -7.69
N GLY A 127 10.72 5.52 -7.61
CA GLY A 127 11.38 5.10 -6.38
C GLY A 127 10.49 4.34 -5.38
N HIS A 128 9.20 4.15 -5.65
CA HIS A 128 8.36 3.31 -4.80
C HIS A 128 8.72 1.81 -5.01
N PRO A 129 8.88 0.99 -3.96
CA PRO A 129 9.28 -0.42 -4.10
C PRO A 129 8.39 -1.25 -5.03
N GLU A 130 7.07 -1.01 -5.01
CA GLU A 130 6.12 -1.66 -5.92
C GLU A 130 6.34 -1.30 -7.39
N VAL A 131 6.73 -0.04 -7.66
CA VAL A 131 7.03 0.43 -9.01
C VAL A 131 8.31 -0.22 -9.51
N GLU A 132 9.38 -0.24 -8.69
CA GLU A 132 10.64 -0.94 -9.03
C GLU A 132 10.40 -2.45 -9.27
N GLY A 133 9.60 -3.07 -8.41
CA GLY A 133 9.17 -4.46 -8.57
C GLY A 133 8.43 -4.71 -9.88
N THR A 134 7.45 -3.86 -10.20
CA THR A 134 6.61 -3.98 -11.40
C THR A 134 7.37 -3.70 -12.70
N MET A 135 8.14 -2.61 -12.74
CA MET A 135 9.04 -2.28 -13.86
C MET A 135 10.03 -3.43 -14.10
N GLY A 136 10.58 -4.00 -13.03
CA GLY A 136 11.51 -5.13 -13.04
C GLY A 136 10.92 -6.46 -13.49
N GLN A 137 9.64 -6.52 -13.88
CA GLN A 137 9.05 -7.69 -14.55
C GLN A 137 9.24 -7.66 -16.08
N TYR A 138 9.57 -6.49 -16.64
CA TYR A 138 9.71 -6.31 -18.08
C TYR A 138 11.14 -6.64 -18.53
N ALA A 139 11.29 -7.62 -19.43
CA ALA A 139 12.60 -8.13 -19.88
C ALA A 139 12.82 -8.02 -21.40
N SER A 140 11.82 -7.58 -22.16
CA SER A 140 11.95 -7.45 -23.62
C SER A 140 12.95 -6.37 -23.97
N LYS A 141 13.88 -6.67 -24.89
CA LYS A 141 14.85 -5.71 -25.43
C LYS A 141 14.35 -4.94 -26.66
N THR A 142 13.22 -5.37 -27.21
CA THR A 142 12.65 -4.83 -28.46
C THR A 142 11.34 -4.09 -28.25
N GLY A 143 10.74 -4.20 -27.06
CA GLY A 143 9.66 -3.32 -26.62
C GLY A 143 10.20 -2.28 -25.65
N GLY A 144 9.34 -1.78 -24.77
CA GLY A 144 9.67 -0.69 -23.84
C GLY A 144 8.80 -0.74 -22.59
N MET A 145 9.36 -0.28 -21.48
CA MET A 145 8.67 -0.07 -20.21
C MET A 145 8.88 1.38 -19.81
N TYR A 146 7.78 2.10 -19.60
CA TYR A 146 7.77 3.53 -19.32
C TYR A 146 7.08 3.79 -17.97
N LEU A 147 7.51 4.84 -17.27
CA LEU A 147 6.89 5.30 -16.04
C LEU A 147 6.33 6.71 -16.26
N VAL A 148 5.08 6.92 -15.83
CA VAL A 148 4.43 8.24 -15.80
C VAL A 148 3.78 8.44 -14.44
N GLU A 149 3.80 9.66 -13.92
CA GLU A 149 3.16 10.00 -12.64
C GLU A 149 1.94 10.90 -12.84
N ARG A 150 1.94 11.73 -13.89
CA ARG A 150 0.95 12.79 -14.14
C ARG A 150 0.61 12.93 -15.62
N PRO A 151 -0.50 13.61 -15.98
CA PRO A 151 -0.91 13.80 -17.38
C PRO A 151 0.17 14.48 -18.25
N GLU A 152 0.96 15.40 -17.69
CA GLU A 152 2.02 16.10 -18.42
C GLU A 152 3.16 15.15 -18.86
N ASP A 153 3.40 14.08 -18.10
CA ASP A 153 4.41 13.07 -18.45
C ASP A 153 3.99 12.30 -19.70
N VAL A 154 2.67 12.07 -19.86
CA VAL A 154 2.07 11.37 -21.02
C VAL A 154 2.26 12.17 -22.30
N GLN A 155 2.12 13.50 -22.25
CA GLN A 155 2.26 14.37 -23.44
C GLN A 155 3.67 14.34 -24.04
N ASN A 156 4.67 14.10 -23.19
CA ASN A 156 6.07 14.04 -23.58
C ASN A 156 6.54 12.59 -23.83
N LEU A 157 5.66 11.61 -23.66
CA LEU A 157 6.00 10.19 -23.77
C LEU A 157 6.22 9.80 -25.23
N VAL A 158 7.41 9.27 -25.51
CA VAL A 158 7.78 8.73 -26.82
C VAL A 158 7.82 7.20 -26.74
N VAL A 159 6.92 6.55 -27.48
CA VAL A 159 6.83 5.09 -27.63
C VAL A 159 7.18 4.69 -29.06
N ASN A 160 7.61 3.45 -29.29
CA ASN A 160 8.00 2.98 -30.62
C ASN A 160 6.78 2.61 -31.49
N ASP A 161 5.78 1.96 -30.92
CA ASP A 161 4.54 1.53 -31.58
C ASP A 161 3.30 1.87 -30.73
N PRO A 162 2.68 3.05 -30.98
CA PRO A 162 1.44 3.47 -30.31
C PRO A 162 0.25 2.54 -30.47
N THR A 163 0.27 1.62 -31.46
CA THR A 163 -0.82 0.66 -31.72
C THR A 163 -0.68 -0.63 -30.91
N ASN A 164 0.49 -0.86 -30.31
CA ASN A 164 0.80 -2.04 -29.52
C ASN A 164 1.32 -1.65 -28.13
N LEU A 165 0.52 -0.85 -27.42
CA LEU A 165 0.83 -0.25 -26.12
C LEU A 165 -0.18 -0.70 -25.05
N HIS A 166 0.32 -1.04 -23.87
CA HIS A 166 -0.49 -1.40 -22.70
C HIS A 166 -0.22 -0.44 -21.55
N TYR A 167 -1.20 -0.17 -20.69
CA TYR A 167 -0.94 0.49 -19.41
C TYR A 167 -1.34 -0.39 -18.23
N VAL A 168 -0.61 -0.22 -17.14
CA VAL A 168 -0.89 -0.77 -15.81
C VAL A 168 -0.72 0.33 -14.77
N SER A 169 -1.23 0.14 -13.55
CA SER A 169 -1.03 1.11 -12.46
C SER A 169 -0.49 0.48 -11.18
N GLN A 170 0.22 1.28 -10.39
CA GLN A 170 0.50 0.99 -8.99
C GLN A 170 -0.83 0.86 -8.21
N THR A 171 -0.88 -0.06 -7.25
CA THR A 171 -2.12 -0.45 -6.56
C THR A 171 -2.60 0.57 -5.51
N THR A 172 -1.73 1.49 -5.08
CA THR A 172 -1.95 2.42 -3.95
C THR A 172 -2.11 3.89 -4.35
N LEU A 173 -2.39 4.17 -5.62
CA LEU A 173 -2.52 5.54 -6.14
C LEU A 173 -3.84 6.22 -5.74
N SER A 174 -3.89 7.54 -5.91
CA SER A 174 -5.13 8.30 -5.88
C SER A 174 -6.03 7.87 -7.04
N VAL A 175 -7.28 7.52 -6.76
CA VAL A 175 -8.23 7.08 -7.78
C VAL A 175 -8.51 8.20 -8.79
N ASP A 176 -8.68 9.43 -8.30
CA ASP A 176 -9.01 10.58 -9.15
C ASP A 176 -7.82 10.96 -10.04
N GLU A 177 -6.61 11.09 -9.47
CA GLU A 177 -5.43 11.49 -10.23
C GLU A 177 -5.04 10.41 -11.26
N THR A 178 -5.21 9.13 -10.92
CA THR A 178 -4.97 8.04 -11.87
C THR A 178 -5.97 8.06 -13.01
N ALA A 179 -7.23 8.43 -12.75
CA ALA A 179 -8.23 8.58 -13.80
C ALA A 179 -7.85 9.68 -14.79
N ASP A 180 -7.32 10.81 -14.31
CA ASP A 180 -6.83 11.92 -15.16
C ASP A 180 -5.66 11.45 -16.06
N VAL A 181 -4.72 10.67 -15.52
CA VAL A 181 -3.60 10.10 -16.31
C VAL A 181 -4.10 9.09 -17.34
N ILE A 182 -5.07 8.23 -16.99
CA ILE A 182 -5.65 7.25 -17.91
C ILE A 182 -6.42 7.94 -19.04
N GLU A 183 -7.17 9.01 -18.73
CA GLU A 183 -7.87 9.80 -19.75
C GLU A 183 -6.86 10.40 -20.74
N GLU A 184 -5.77 10.98 -20.24
CA GLU A 184 -4.72 11.54 -21.07
C GLU A 184 -4.01 10.47 -21.91
N LEU A 185 -3.70 9.30 -21.34
CA LEU A 185 -3.15 8.15 -22.07
C LEU A 185 -4.05 7.72 -23.22
N ARG A 186 -5.36 7.63 -22.99
CA ARG A 186 -6.33 7.27 -24.04
C ARG A 186 -6.50 8.37 -25.09
N ARG A 187 -6.34 9.64 -24.71
CA ARG A 187 -6.37 10.78 -25.63
C ARG A 187 -5.14 10.79 -26.55
N VAL A 188 -3.95 10.58 -26.00
CA VAL A 188 -2.67 10.60 -26.73
C VAL A 188 -2.44 9.30 -27.51
N PHE A 189 -2.83 8.15 -26.93
CA PHE A 189 -2.68 6.81 -27.52
C PHE A 189 -4.05 6.12 -27.62
N PRO A 190 -4.90 6.42 -28.62
CA PRO A 190 -6.28 5.90 -28.69
C PRO A 190 -6.42 4.38 -28.79
N GLN A 191 -5.34 3.66 -29.15
CA GLN A 191 -5.32 2.20 -29.24
C GLN A 191 -4.69 1.53 -28.00
N ILE A 192 -4.32 2.32 -26.98
CA ILE A 192 -3.72 1.77 -25.76
C ILE A 192 -4.68 0.81 -25.07
N GLN A 193 -4.15 -0.35 -24.70
CA GLN A 193 -4.89 -1.39 -23.99
C GLN A 193 -4.64 -1.22 -22.48
N GLY A 194 -5.58 -1.63 -21.65
CA GLY A 194 -5.39 -1.65 -20.21
C GLY A 194 -6.40 -2.52 -19.50
N PRO A 195 -6.37 -2.57 -18.16
CA PRO A 195 -7.43 -3.17 -17.37
C PRO A 195 -8.77 -2.46 -17.65
N ARG A 196 -9.89 -3.10 -17.26
CA ARG A 196 -11.25 -2.52 -17.47
C ARG A 196 -11.40 -1.11 -16.89
N LYS A 197 -10.69 -0.81 -15.80
CA LYS A 197 -10.62 0.52 -15.17
C LYS A 197 -9.14 0.89 -14.95
N ASP A 198 -8.59 0.40 -13.85
CA ASP A 198 -7.21 0.56 -13.37
C ASP A 198 -6.82 -0.70 -12.56
N ASP A 199 -5.59 -0.74 -12.03
CA ASP A 199 -5.11 -1.79 -11.12
C ASP A 199 -5.10 -1.34 -9.65
N ILE A 200 -5.74 -0.21 -9.33
CA ILE A 200 -5.89 0.24 -7.93
C ILE A 200 -6.67 -0.83 -7.17
N CYS A 201 -6.13 -1.26 -6.03
CA CYS A 201 -6.73 -2.37 -5.30
C CYS A 201 -8.01 -1.95 -4.58
N TYR A 202 -8.85 -2.94 -4.26
CA TYR A 202 -10.11 -2.72 -3.55
C TYR A 202 -9.92 -1.92 -2.26
N ALA A 203 -8.86 -2.23 -1.50
CA ALA A 203 -8.58 -1.63 -0.21
C ALA A 203 -8.27 -0.14 -0.32
N THR A 204 -7.52 0.25 -1.35
CA THR A 204 -7.19 1.65 -1.64
C THR A 204 -8.43 2.43 -2.07
N GLN A 205 -9.21 1.88 -3.02
CA GLN A 205 -10.46 2.50 -3.47
C GLN A 205 -11.43 2.69 -2.30
N ASN A 206 -11.72 1.63 -1.55
CA ASN A 206 -12.71 1.69 -0.47
C ASN A 206 -12.30 2.63 0.67
N ARG A 207 -11.00 2.70 1.02
CA ARG A 207 -10.52 3.66 2.05
C ARG A 207 -10.61 5.11 1.56
N GLN A 208 -10.31 5.37 0.29
CA GLN A 208 -10.51 6.70 -0.30
C GLN A 208 -12.00 7.07 -0.34
N ASP A 209 -12.88 6.13 -0.68
CA ASP A 209 -14.32 6.34 -0.65
C ASP A 209 -14.82 6.64 0.77
N ALA A 210 -14.37 5.89 1.77
CA ALA A 210 -14.72 6.14 3.18
C ALA A 210 -14.25 7.52 3.66
N VAL A 211 -13.06 7.97 3.22
CA VAL A 211 -12.60 9.34 3.51
C VAL A 211 -13.46 10.38 2.79
N ARG A 212 -13.82 10.16 1.53
CA ARG A 212 -14.66 11.08 0.76
C ARG A 212 -16.03 11.27 1.38
N ASP A 213 -16.64 10.17 1.84
CA ASP A 213 -17.95 10.17 2.47
C ASP A 213 -17.89 10.87 3.85
N MET A 214 -16.77 10.77 4.57
CA MET A 214 -16.58 11.40 5.88
C MET A 214 -16.16 12.86 5.81
N ALA A 215 -15.32 13.25 4.85
CA ALA A 215 -14.55 14.49 4.90
C ALA A 215 -15.41 15.75 4.99
N ASN A 216 -16.56 15.78 4.32
CA ASN A 216 -17.47 16.95 4.31
C ASN A 216 -18.24 17.13 5.61
N ASP A 217 -18.30 16.10 6.45
CA ASP A 217 -19.09 16.08 7.68
C ASP A 217 -18.25 16.29 8.95
N VAL A 218 -16.93 16.49 8.81
CA VAL A 218 -15.98 16.65 9.92
C VAL A 218 -15.16 17.92 9.78
N ASP A 219 -14.65 18.45 10.91
CA ASP A 219 -13.88 19.69 10.91
C ASP A 219 -12.38 19.49 10.63
N VAL A 220 -11.92 18.24 10.72
CA VAL A 220 -10.54 17.78 10.53
C VAL A 220 -10.55 16.27 10.29
N VAL A 221 -9.61 15.77 9.49
CA VAL A 221 -9.34 14.33 9.31
C VAL A 221 -7.95 14.00 9.83
N ILE A 222 -7.86 13.01 10.71
CA ILE A 222 -6.61 12.41 11.19
C ILE A 222 -6.48 11.02 10.56
N VAL A 223 -5.40 10.81 9.80
CA VAL A 223 -5.05 9.55 9.16
C VAL A 223 -3.95 8.88 9.96
N VAL A 224 -4.21 7.66 10.43
CA VAL A 224 -3.20 6.82 11.07
C VAL A 224 -2.36 6.11 10.00
N GLY A 225 -1.05 6.35 10.01
CA GLY A 225 -0.11 5.73 9.08
C GLY A 225 1.23 6.45 9.00
N SER A 226 2.25 5.75 8.52
CA SER A 226 3.61 6.30 8.38
C SER A 226 3.77 7.15 7.12
N LYS A 227 4.71 8.11 7.16
CA LYS A 227 4.97 9.06 6.04
C LYS A 227 5.40 8.38 4.74
N ASN A 228 6.03 7.21 4.81
CA ASN A 228 6.44 6.41 3.65
C ASN A 228 5.30 5.53 3.08
N SER A 229 4.10 5.53 3.68
CA SER A 229 2.94 4.80 3.16
C SER A 229 2.22 5.61 2.08
N SER A 230 2.38 5.22 0.80
CA SER A 230 1.69 5.85 -0.33
C SER A 230 0.18 5.96 -0.09
N ASN A 231 -0.47 4.86 0.34
CA ASN A 231 -1.91 4.85 0.55
C ASN A 231 -2.35 5.80 1.68
N SER A 232 -1.62 5.84 2.81
CA SER A 232 -1.95 6.72 3.93
C SER A 232 -1.83 8.19 3.53
N THR A 233 -0.80 8.54 2.77
CA THR A 233 -0.62 9.88 2.21
C THR A 233 -1.76 10.26 1.26
N ARG A 234 -2.22 9.34 0.39
CA ARG A 234 -3.38 9.60 -0.48
C ARG A 234 -4.66 9.90 0.31
N LEU A 235 -4.89 9.24 1.45
CA LEU A 235 -6.06 9.53 2.30
C LEU A 235 -6.02 10.93 2.89
N LYS A 236 -4.83 11.36 3.37
CA LYS A 236 -4.63 12.71 3.92
C LYS A 236 -4.86 13.77 2.83
N GLU A 237 -4.22 13.60 1.68
CA GLU A 237 -4.34 14.54 0.56
C GLU A 237 -5.76 14.59 -0.01
N LEU A 238 -6.49 13.48 -0.01
CA LEU A 238 -7.90 13.46 -0.42
C LEU A 238 -8.76 14.33 0.51
N ALA A 239 -8.57 14.25 1.82
CA ALA A 239 -9.29 15.12 2.76
C ALA A 239 -8.97 16.60 2.48
N GLU A 240 -7.69 16.94 2.29
CA GLU A 240 -7.25 18.32 1.97
C GLU A 240 -7.85 18.82 0.65
N LYS A 241 -7.89 17.96 -0.40
CA LYS A 241 -8.49 18.26 -1.71
C LYS A 241 -9.99 18.54 -1.61
N LEU A 242 -10.68 17.89 -0.68
CA LEU A 242 -12.11 18.11 -0.39
C LEU A 242 -12.36 19.34 0.49
N GLY A 243 -11.31 20.03 0.95
CA GLY A 243 -11.39 21.26 1.74
C GLY A 243 -11.34 21.06 3.26
N THR A 244 -11.11 19.83 3.72
CA THR A 244 -11.03 19.49 5.15
C THR A 244 -9.57 19.33 5.57
N PRO A 245 -9.10 20.01 6.63
CA PRO A 245 -7.72 19.86 7.10
C PRO A 245 -7.37 18.39 7.37
N GLY A 246 -6.27 17.90 6.79
CA GLY A 246 -5.81 16.51 6.91
C GLY A 246 -4.48 16.42 7.65
N TYR A 247 -4.39 15.53 8.64
CA TYR A 247 -3.15 15.23 9.35
C TYR A 247 -2.79 13.74 9.20
N LEU A 248 -1.50 13.44 9.13
CA LEU A 248 -0.96 12.09 9.07
C LEU A 248 -0.09 11.87 10.31
N THR A 249 -0.33 10.79 11.04
CA THR A 249 0.40 10.45 12.27
C THR A 249 0.70 8.96 12.37
N ASP A 250 1.91 8.62 12.82
CA ASP A 250 2.32 7.25 13.14
C ASP A 250 2.27 6.90 14.63
N CYS A 251 1.99 7.85 15.53
CA CYS A 251 1.84 7.58 16.96
C CYS A 251 0.94 8.57 17.71
N PRO A 252 0.40 8.19 18.88
CA PRO A 252 -0.43 9.07 19.72
C PRO A 252 0.26 10.39 20.11
N GLU A 253 1.56 10.35 20.36
CA GLU A 253 2.33 11.50 20.82
C GLU A 253 2.41 12.64 19.80
N ASP A 254 2.24 12.32 18.51
CA ASP A 254 2.25 13.30 17.42
C ASP A 254 0.96 14.13 17.35
N ILE A 255 -0.12 13.70 18.03
CA ILE A 255 -1.39 14.46 18.03
C ILE A 255 -1.22 15.75 18.82
N GLN A 256 -1.27 16.86 18.09
CA GLN A 256 -1.18 18.20 18.66
C GLN A 256 -2.56 18.71 19.08
N THR A 257 -2.62 19.48 20.17
CA THR A 257 -3.89 19.95 20.73
C THR A 257 -4.62 20.86 19.75
N GLU A 258 -3.88 21.69 19.02
CA GLU A 258 -4.38 22.60 18.00
C GLU A 258 -5.07 21.91 16.81
N TRP A 259 -4.85 20.61 16.59
CA TRP A 259 -5.54 19.87 15.52
C TRP A 259 -7.03 19.68 15.84
N VAL A 260 -7.36 19.57 17.13
CA VAL A 260 -8.70 19.20 17.62
C VAL A 260 -9.35 20.30 18.46
N GLU A 261 -8.59 21.26 18.97
CA GLU A 261 -9.11 22.34 19.81
C GLU A 261 -10.20 23.16 19.08
N GLY A 262 -11.35 23.33 19.73
CA GLY A 262 -12.50 24.05 19.19
C GLY A 262 -13.26 23.32 18.07
N LYS A 263 -12.84 22.11 17.68
CA LYS A 263 -13.52 21.27 16.69
C LYS A 263 -14.62 20.44 17.34
N LYS A 264 -15.71 20.20 16.61
CA LYS A 264 -16.86 19.42 17.08
C LYS A 264 -16.83 17.99 16.57
N LYS A 265 -16.33 17.77 15.35
CA LYS A 265 -16.25 16.45 14.73
C LYS A 265 -14.86 16.19 14.19
N ILE A 266 -14.21 15.16 14.72
CA ILE A 266 -12.87 14.70 14.32
C ILE A 266 -13.03 13.44 13.48
N GLY A 267 -12.72 13.50 12.19
CA GLY A 267 -12.65 12.31 11.36
C GLY A 267 -11.38 11.53 11.67
N VAL A 268 -11.48 10.22 11.89
CA VAL A 268 -10.33 9.32 12.05
C VAL A 268 -10.42 8.20 11.04
N THR A 269 -9.33 7.95 10.34
CA THR A 269 -9.17 6.80 9.44
C THR A 269 -7.76 6.23 9.57
N ALA A 270 -7.48 5.14 8.89
CA ALA A 270 -6.19 4.49 8.94
C ALA A 270 -5.84 3.91 7.56
N GLY A 271 -4.58 4.10 7.15
CA GLY A 271 -4.09 3.50 5.92
C GLY A 271 -3.99 1.97 6.01
N ALA A 272 -3.88 1.33 4.86
CA ALA A 272 -3.86 -0.13 4.71
C ALA A 272 -2.81 -0.88 5.56
N SER A 273 -1.76 -0.20 6.02
CA SER A 273 -0.65 -0.76 6.80
C SER A 273 -0.73 -0.46 8.30
N ALA A 274 -1.75 0.26 8.77
CA ALA A 274 -1.87 0.64 10.18
C ALA A 274 -2.71 -0.38 10.98
N PRO A 275 -2.18 -0.93 12.08
CA PRO A 275 -2.90 -1.91 12.90
C PRO A 275 -4.01 -1.25 13.71
N GLU A 276 -5.08 -2.01 13.99
CA GLU A 276 -6.22 -1.53 14.78
C GLU A 276 -5.81 -1.10 16.20
N GLU A 277 -4.78 -1.74 16.77
CA GLU A 277 -4.21 -1.32 18.06
C GLU A 277 -3.73 0.14 18.03
N LEU A 278 -3.02 0.54 16.98
CA LEU A 278 -2.54 1.91 16.82
C LEU A 278 -3.72 2.88 16.63
N VAL A 279 -4.76 2.48 15.90
CA VAL A 279 -5.99 3.26 15.78
C VAL A 279 -6.61 3.50 17.15
N ASN A 280 -6.73 2.46 17.98
CA ASN A 280 -7.28 2.59 19.33
C ASN A 280 -6.46 3.55 20.21
N GLN A 281 -5.13 3.47 20.16
CA GLN A 281 -4.26 4.39 20.90
C GLN A 281 -4.45 5.85 20.45
N ILE A 282 -4.64 6.09 19.15
CA ILE A 282 -4.96 7.41 18.58
C ILE A 282 -6.33 7.90 19.07
N LEU A 283 -7.34 7.03 19.09
CA LEU A 283 -8.68 7.37 19.60
C LEU A 283 -8.63 7.75 21.09
N ASP A 284 -7.89 6.99 21.90
CA ASP A 284 -7.71 7.27 23.32
C ASP A 284 -7.03 8.63 23.54
N ARG A 285 -6.01 8.94 22.74
CA ARG A 285 -5.37 10.25 22.78
C ARG A 285 -6.33 11.40 22.45
N ILE A 286 -7.21 11.24 21.46
CA ILE A 286 -8.20 12.27 21.12
C ILE A 286 -9.26 12.39 22.22
N ARG A 287 -9.61 11.29 22.92
CA ARG A 287 -10.50 11.33 24.10
C ARG A 287 -9.88 12.11 25.26
N GLU A 288 -8.59 11.94 25.52
CA GLU A 288 -7.86 12.74 26.51
C GLU A 288 -7.92 14.25 26.20
N LEU A 289 -8.03 14.60 24.92
CA LEU A 289 -8.16 15.98 24.43
C LEU A 289 -9.62 16.49 24.39
N GLY A 290 -10.59 15.70 24.84
CA GLY A 290 -11.96 16.14 25.09
C GLY A 290 -13.05 15.49 24.23
N ALA A 291 -12.71 14.52 23.37
CA ALA A 291 -13.73 13.75 22.67
C ALA A 291 -14.49 12.80 23.62
N THR A 292 -15.82 12.80 23.52
CA THR A 292 -16.70 12.03 24.43
C THR A 292 -17.35 10.82 23.78
N GLU A 293 -17.40 10.77 22.45
CA GLU A 293 -18.09 9.73 21.69
C GLU A 293 -17.27 9.31 20.46
N VAL A 294 -17.37 8.04 20.09
CA VAL A 294 -16.85 7.50 18.83
C VAL A 294 -18.00 6.86 18.08
N GLU A 295 -18.26 7.38 16.88
CA GLU A 295 -19.29 6.87 15.97
C GLU A 295 -18.60 6.29 14.74
N GLU A 296 -18.80 5.01 14.47
CA GLU A 296 -18.31 4.39 13.25
C GLU A 296 -19.29 4.64 12.09
N ILE A 297 -18.77 5.20 11.00
CA ILE A 297 -19.54 5.47 9.78
C ILE A 297 -19.83 4.14 9.09
N GLN A 298 -21.06 3.96 8.61
CA GLN A 298 -21.41 2.77 7.82
C GLN A 298 -20.57 2.71 6.55
N GLY A 299 -19.77 1.65 6.43
CA GLY A 299 -18.84 1.44 5.33
C GLY A 299 -19.22 0.33 4.36
N ARG A 300 -18.40 0.18 3.32
CA ARG A 300 -18.44 -0.99 2.45
C ARG A 300 -17.81 -2.20 3.14
N GLU A 301 -18.52 -3.33 3.16
CA GLU A 301 -17.99 -4.57 3.71
C GLU A 301 -16.81 -5.10 2.88
N GLU A 302 -15.71 -5.44 3.55
CA GLU A 302 -14.53 -6.10 2.96
C GLU A 302 -14.45 -7.54 3.47
N ASN A 303 -14.65 -8.52 2.59
CA ASN A 303 -14.62 -9.95 2.92
C ASN A 303 -13.46 -10.72 2.25
N MET A 304 -12.49 -9.98 1.70
CA MET A 304 -11.34 -10.56 1.02
C MET A 304 -10.31 -11.06 2.04
N PHE A 305 -9.77 -12.25 1.81
CA PHE A 305 -8.75 -12.86 2.63
C PHE A 305 -7.72 -13.57 1.75
N PHE A 306 -6.45 -13.53 2.14
CA PHE A 306 -5.38 -14.25 1.44
C PHE A 306 -4.63 -15.15 2.42
N GLU A 307 -4.64 -16.46 2.14
CA GLU A 307 -3.93 -17.44 2.96
C GLU A 307 -2.40 -17.25 2.88
N VAL A 308 -1.74 -17.55 4.01
CA VAL A 308 -0.28 -17.72 4.03
C VAL A 308 0.12 -19.01 3.28
N PRO A 309 1.37 -19.10 2.78
CA PRO A 309 1.90 -20.32 2.15
C PRO A 309 1.71 -21.56 3.03
N LYS A 310 1.49 -22.72 2.43
CA LYS A 310 1.19 -23.99 3.13
C LYS A 310 2.29 -24.39 4.12
N GLU A 311 3.53 -24.05 3.78
CA GLU A 311 4.74 -24.26 4.57
C GLU A 311 4.72 -23.48 5.89
N LEU A 312 3.94 -22.40 5.96
CA LEU A 312 3.74 -21.56 7.14
C LEU A 312 2.32 -21.72 7.73
N GLN A 313 1.56 -22.74 7.34
CA GLN A 313 0.29 -23.04 7.99
C GLN A 313 0.54 -23.88 9.23
N ILE A 314 0.25 -23.32 10.42
CA ILE A 314 0.29 -24.07 11.67
C ILE A 314 -0.81 -25.12 11.61
N LYS A 315 -0.42 -26.39 11.49
CA LYS A 315 -1.36 -27.50 11.61
C LYS A 315 -1.75 -27.59 13.09
N GLN A 316 -3.01 -27.30 13.41
CA GLN A 316 -3.58 -27.76 14.67
C GLN A 316 -3.51 -29.29 14.64
N VAL A 317 -2.73 -29.86 15.55
CA VAL A 317 -2.78 -31.29 15.82
C VAL A 317 -3.95 -31.48 16.77
N ASP A 318 -5.00 -32.16 16.30
CA ASP A 318 -6.14 -32.59 17.12
C ASP A 318 -5.68 -33.51 18.28
#